data_AF-A0A6A6ZTJ3-F1
#
_entry.id   AF-A0A6A6ZTJ3-F1
#
_cell.length_a   1.000
_cell.length_b   1.000
_cell.length_c   1.000
_cell.angle_alpha   90.00
_cell.angle_beta   90.00
_cell.angle_gamma   90.00
#
_symmetry.space_group_name_H-M   'P 1'
#
loop_
_entity.id
_entity.type
_entity.pdbx_description
1 polymer ?
#
loop_
_entity_poly.entity_id
_entity_poly.type
_entity_poly.pdbx_seq_one_letter_code
_entity_poly.pdbx_strand_id
1 'polypeptide(L)'
;MALLLREVSVQDFQQLSQCIWNWEFCGHCSGDKACLTATCSWSRARRLDYFWDRYRDVTEAYVPELSSATPALTSHHDLLEVIRSIRTHPNWNREQLMQHNFVDGVEDTASCAAVSDQSRAMNIAASLLFLTNCGTPLECAEFLEDDSPSFSWRGNLTASAFVDEAYPAYVHPYFDRGSDSFKAPDVLSRLAATRLVRLGLKFEPTNDLRSHLRLDHARRTIQVFHGSAVLKETLLATREDLTDCAMPRAIALEALDNIHQVLFPANRKSYALLHSLTSKHGFDKDLLHYESAQYRREDDQETSYEYFGIRLAEIYDEIQNPTPHGRLENWLERKSGTRYMLLATMIGVFIAVILGFLSLGVAMFQAWVAYQQWKHPVKET
;
A
#
# COMPACT_ATOMS: atom_id res chain seq x y z
N MET A 1 -34.78 0.07 2.75
CA MET A 1 -33.57 -0.10 3.56
C MET A 1 -33.06 1.29 3.85
N ALA A 2 -33.13 1.77 5.10
CA ALA A 2 -32.61 3.09 5.44
C ALA A 2 -31.09 2.98 5.52
N LEU A 3 -30.36 3.67 4.64
CA LEU A 3 -28.90 3.75 4.69
C LEU A 3 -28.56 4.89 5.65
N LEU A 4 -28.44 4.56 6.94
CA LEU A 4 -28.41 5.54 8.04
C LEU A 4 -27.22 6.50 7.99
N LEU A 5 -26.09 6.08 7.42
CA LEU A 5 -24.84 6.85 7.36
C LEU A 5 -24.44 7.25 5.92
N ARG A 6 -25.41 7.28 4.99
CA ARG A 6 -25.12 7.55 3.58
C ARG A 6 -24.83 9.02 3.29
N GLU A 7 -25.55 9.90 3.97
CA GLU A 7 -25.46 11.34 3.73
C GLU A 7 -24.46 11.95 4.69
N VAL A 8 -23.27 12.28 4.17
CA VAL A 8 -22.22 12.95 4.94
C VAL A 8 -22.23 14.44 4.63
N SER A 9 -22.44 15.26 5.66
CA SER A 9 -22.41 16.71 5.56
C SER A 9 -21.01 17.28 5.80
N VAL A 10 -20.81 18.55 5.47
CA VAL A 10 -19.56 19.28 5.79
C VAL A 10 -19.35 19.38 7.32
N GLN A 11 -20.44 19.44 8.08
CA GLN A 11 -20.39 19.47 9.53
C GLN A 11 -19.84 18.16 10.09
N ASP A 12 -20.18 17.01 9.48
CA ASP A 12 -19.65 15.71 9.89
C ASP A 12 -18.13 15.63 9.66
N PHE A 13 -17.63 16.16 8.53
CA PHE A 13 -16.17 16.25 8.31
C PHE A 13 -15.47 17.17 9.32
N GLN A 14 -16.11 18.30 9.66
CA GLN A 14 -15.59 19.20 10.68
C GLN A 14 -15.50 18.49 12.04
N GLN A 15 -16.56 17.80 12.46
CA GLN A 15 -16.57 17.03 13.71
C GLN A 15 -15.57 15.86 13.69
N LEU A 16 -15.42 15.17 12.56
CA LEU A 16 -14.42 14.12 12.36
C LEU A 16 -13.00 14.66 12.53
N SER A 17 -12.68 15.79 11.89
CA SER A 17 -11.36 16.41 12.01
C SER A 17 -11.05 16.94 13.42
N GLN A 18 -12.06 17.42 14.14
CA GLN A 18 -11.94 17.71 15.58
C GLN A 18 -11.65 16.45 16.38
N CYS A 19 -12.35 15.36 16.09
CA CYS A 19 -12.22 14.09 16.78
C CYS A 19 -10.88 13.39 16.53
N ILE A 20 -10.32 13.48 15.32
CA ILE A 20 -9.06 12.77 14.98
C ILE A 20 -7.83 13.64 15.24
N TRP A 21 -7.89 14.93 14.91
CA TRP A 21 -6.71 15.82 14.91
C TRP A 21 -6.84 17.03 15.83
N ASN A 22 -7.87 17.11 16.67
CA ASN A 22 -8.13 18.25 17.55
C ASN A 22 -8.19 19.59 16.80
N TRP A 23 -8.72 19.61 15.57
CA TRP A 23 -8.77 20.83 14.77
C TRP A 23 -9.58 21.93 15.45
N GLU A 24 -8.96 23.08 15.67
CA GLU A 24 -9.65 24.29 16.12
C GLU A 24 -10.17 25.11 14.94
N PHE A 25 -11.43 25.54 15.04
CA PHE A 25 -12.10 26.31 14.01
C PHE A 25 -12.27 27.78 14.36
N CYS A 26 -12.22 28.60 13.32
CA CYS A 26 -12.34 30.04 13.35
C CYS A 26 -13.73 30.59 13.73
N GLY A 27 -14.75 29.74 13.88
CA GLY A 27 -16.16 30.12 14.07
C GLY A 27 -16.86 30.69 12.82
N HIS A 28 -16.11 31.16 11.82
CA HIS A 28 -16.62 31.74 10.56
C HIS A 28 -16.56 30.75 9.39
N CYS A 29 -16.23 29.49 9.66
CA CYS A 29 -15.96 28.49 8.66
C CYS A 29 -17.28 27.79 8.30
N SER A 30 -18.20 28.52 7.66
CA SER A 30 -19.59 28.12 7.44
C SER A 30 -19.77 27.32 6.15
N GLY A 31 -19.99 26.00 6.27
CA GLY A 31 -20.55 25.13 5.22
C GLY A 31 -19.71 24.92 3.94
N ASP A 32 -18.67 25.72 3.71
CA ASP A 32 -17.80 25.63 2.54
C ASP A 32 -16.74 24.54 2.69
N LYS A 33 -16.29 24.01 1.54
CA LYS A 33 -15.27 22.94 1.46
C LYS A 33 -13.92 23.29 2.10
N ALA A 34 -13.63 24.58 2.33
CA ALA A 34 -12.51 25.02 3.14
C ALA A 34 -12.66 26.48 3.58
N CYS A 35 -11.98 26.83 4.67
CA CYS A 35 -11.90 28.19 5.16
C CYS A 35 -10.86 29.01 4.39
N LEU A 36 -11.12 30.31 4.16
CA LEU A 36 -10.17 31.24 3.55
C LEU A 36 -9.14 31.77 4.56
N THR A 37 -9.43 31.67 5.86
CA THR A 37 -8.53 32.14 6.92
C THR A 37 -7.36 31.17 7.08
N ALA A 38 -6.16 31.61 6.75
CA ALA A 38 -4.95 30.77 6.74
C ALA A 38 -4.61 30.14 8.11
N THR A 39 -4.99 30.80 9.21
CA THR A 39 -4.78 30.27 10.57
C THR A 39 -5.82 29.22 10.98
N CYS A 40 -6.90 29.06 10.22
CA CYS A 40 -7.91 28.04 10.52
C CYS A 40 -7.47 26.69 9.98
N SER A 41 -7.56 25.64 10.79
CA SER A 41 -7.25 24.27 10.36
C SER A 41 -8.14 23.80 9.19
N TRP A 42 -9.39 24.27 9.13
CA TRP A 42 -10.32 24.00 8.02
C TRP A 42 -9.85 24.53 6.66
N SER A 43 -8.85 25.42 6.60
CA SER A 43 -8.23 25.84 5.33
C SER A 43 -7.51 24.68 4.61
N ARG A 44 -7.03 23.69 5.37
CA ARG A 44 -6.31 22.50 4.85
C ARG A 44 -7.24 21.39 4.39
N ALA A 45 -8.55 21.49 4.65
CA ALA A 45 -9.54 20.45 4.36
C ALA A 45 -9.56 20.01 2.88
N ARG A 46 -9.25 20.89 1.91
CA ARG A 46 -9.19 20.53 0.48
C ARG A 46 -8.08 19.53 0.15
N ARG A 47 -7.04 19.45 0.98
CA ARG A 47 -5.94 18.49 0.77
C ARG A 47 -6.33 17.07 1.19
N LEU A 48 -7.41 16.94 1.95
CA LEU A 48 -7.90 15.68 2.52
C LEU A 48 -9.04 15.06 1.71
N ASP A 49 -9.27 15.50 0.46
CA ASP A 49 -10.35 14.98 -0.40
C ASP A 49 -10.40 13.44 -0.39
N TYR A 50 -9.24 12.78 -0.56
CA TYR A 50 -9.11 11.34 -0.44
C TYR A 50 -9.62 10.76 0.89
N PHE A 51 -9.31 11.40 2.00
CA PHE A 51 -9.74 10.92 3.32
C PHE A 51 -11.25 11.11 3.52
N TRP A 52 -11.81 12.19 2.99
CA TRP A 52 -13.25 12.41 3.00
C TRP A 52 -14.00 11.42 2.10
N ASP A 53 -13.42 11.06 0.95
CA ASP A 53 -13.91 9.98 0.09
C ASP A 53 -13.89 8.65 0.87
N ARG A 54 -12.75 8.30 1.48
CA ARG A 54 -12.65 7.09 2.30
C ARG A 54 -13.69 7.05 3.41
N TYR A 55 -13.87 8.15 4.15
CA TYR A 55 -14.88 8.24 5.20
C TYR A 55 -16.28 7.95 4.65
N ARG A 56 -16.66 8.61 3.54
CA ARG A 56 -17.94 8.37 2.87
C ARG A 56 -18.10 6.90 2.51
N ASP A 57 -17.10 6.32 1.86
CA ASP A 57 -17.14 4.93 1.39
C ASP A 57 -17.37 3.95 2.55
N VAL A 58 -16.56 4.03 3.62
CA VAL A 58 -16.70 3.12 4.77
C VAL A 58 -18.02 3.31 5.53
N THR A 59 -18.55 4.54 5.57
CA THR A 59 -19.84 4.82 6.20
C THR A 59 -21.03 4.41 5.32
N GLU A 60 -20.94 4.56 3.99
CA GLU A 60 -22.00 4.15 3.07
C GLU A 60 -22.13 2.62 3.04
N ALA A 61 -21.03 1.88 3.18
CA ALA A 61 -21.04 0.42 3.26
C ALA A 61 -21.48 -0.13 4.63
N TYR A 62 -21.74 0.73 5.61
CA TYR A 62 -22.31 0.28 6.87
C TYR A 62 -23.76 -0.19 6.66
N VAL A 63 -23.97 -1.49 6.91
CA VAL A 63 -25.29 -2.11 6.88
C VAL A 63 -25.52 -2.76 8.25
N PRO A 64 -26.48 -2.27 9.05
CA PRO A 64 -26.74 -2.82 10.37
C PRO A 64 -27.33 -4.22 10.29
N GLU A 65 -27.16 -5.00 11.35
CA GLU A 65 -27.69 -6.35 11.41
C GLU A 65 -29.19 -6.35 11.72
N LEU A 66 -30.00 -6.77 10.73
CA LEU A 66 -31.47 -6.75 10.79
C LEU A 66 -32.08 -7.70 11.84
N SER A 67 -31.27 -8.56 12.45
CA SER A 67 -31.69 -9.49 13.51
C SER A 67 -31.84 -8.81 14.89
N SER A 68 -31.33 -7.59 15.05
CA SER A 68 -31.36 -6.83 16.30
C SER A 68 -32.40 -5.70 16.30
N ALA A 69 -32.88 -5.32 17.49
CA ALA A 69 -33.91 -4.29 17.65
C ALA A 69 -33.39 -2.87 17.34
N THR A 70 -32.08 -2.63 17.49
CA THR A 70 -31.42 -1.34 17.31
C THR A 70 -30.06 -1.52 16.59
N PRO A 71 -29.73 -0.65 15.61
CA PRO A 71 -28.43 -0.70 14.97
C PRO A 71 -27.34 -0.14 15.90
N ALA A 72 -26.10 -0.62 15.76
CA ALA A 72 -24.97 -0.13 16.55
C ALA A 72 -24.61 1.33 16.24
N LEU A 73 -24.82 1.77 14.99
CA LEU A 73 -24.68 3.16 14.58
C LEU A 73 -25.99 3.66 13.99
N THR A 74 -26.55 4.71 14.59
CA THR A 74 -27.73 5.42 14.09
C THR A 74 -27.37 6.72 13.38
N SER A 75 -26.21 7.30 13.71
CA SER A 75 -25.74 8.58 13.19
C SER A 75 -24.21 8.65 13.08
N HIS A 76 -23.70 9.63 12.32
CA HIS A 76 -22.27 9.92 12.27
C HIS A 76 -21.71 10.30 13.65
N HIS A 77 -22.53 10.90 14.51
CA HIS A 77 -22.16 11.24 15.87
C HIS A 77 -21.80 9.99 16.69
N ASP A 78 -22.57 8.90 16.57
CA ASP A 78 -22.28 7.65 17.28
C ASP A 78 -20.90 7.09 16.87
N LEU A 79 -20.57 7.14 15.58
CA LEU A 79 -19.27 6.71 15.09
C LEU A 79 -18.14 7.58 15.66
N LEU A 80 -18.36 8.89 15.76
CA LEU A 80 -17.40 9.81 16.35
C LEU A 80 -17.20 9.58 17.85
N GLU A 81 -18.25 9.22 18.60
CA GLU A 81 -18.11 8.80 20.00
C GLU A 81 -17.25 7.55 20.13
N VAL A 82 -17.44 6.56 19.25
CA VAL A 82 -16.59 5.36 19.22
C VAL A 82 -15.13 5.71 18.92
N ILE A 83 -14.87 6.55 17.91
CA ILE A 83 -13.50 7.01 17.59
C ILE A 83 -12.88 7.73 18.78
N ARG A 84 -13.64 8.62 19.44
CA ARG A 84 -13.17 9.37 20.61
C ARG A 84 -12.84 8.42 21.76
N SER A 85 -13.70 7.43 22.01
CA SER A 85 -13.52 6.42 23.06
C SER A 85 -12.24 5.61 22.88
N ILE A 86 -11.93 5.17 21.64
CA ILE A 86 -10.66 4.50 21.30
C ILE A 86 -9.48 5.42 21.60
N ARG A 87 -9.58 6.70 21.25
CA ARG A 87 -8.51 7.69 21.43
C ARG A 87 -8.25 8.02 22.90
N THR A 88 -9.29 8.18 23.71
CA THR A 88 -9.18 8.58 25.12
C THR A 88 -8.80 7.42 26.04
N HIS A 89 -9.05 6.17 25.63
CA HIS A 89 -8.78 4.97 26.42
C HIS A 89 -7.86 3.97 25.69
N PRO A 90 -6.62 4.34 25.32
CA PRO A 90 -5.73 3.48 24.53
C PRO A 90 -5.33 2.17 25.23
N ASN A 91 -5.44 2.13 26.57
CA ASN A 91 -5.12 0.98 27.40
C ASN A 91 -6.30 0.01 27.58
N TRP A 92 -7.50 0.36 27.13
CA TRP A 92 -8.64 -0.53 27.17
C TRP A 92 -8.55 -1.52 26.02
N ASN A 93 -8.91 -2.77 26.30
CA ASN A 93 -9.05 -3.76 25.26
C ASN A 93 -10.34 -3.53 24.46
N ARG A 94 -10.42 -4.16 23.29
CA ARG A 94 -11.57 -4.01 22.39
C ARG A 94 -12.89 -4.41 23.06
N GLU A 95 -12.91 -5.47 23.85
CA GLU A 95 -14.12 -5.90 24.57
C GLU A 95 -14.61 -4.85 25.57
N GLN A 96 -13.69 -4.22 26.31
CA GLN A 96 -14.00 -3.11 27.22
C GLN A 96 -14.55 -1.89 26.47
N LEU A 97 -13.98 -1.56 25.32
CA LEU A 97 -14.47 -0.45 24.48
C LEU A 97 -15.85 -0.76 23.89
N MET A 98 -16.10 -2.00 23.47
CA MET A 98 -17.42 -2.43 22.98
C MET A 98 -18.46 -2.37 24.10
N GLN A 99 -18.11 -2.87 25.28
CA GLN A 99 -18.96 -2.80 26.47
C GLN A 99 -19.31 -1.34 26.81
N HIS A 100 -18.30 -0.46 26.83
CA HIS A 100 -18.50 0.95 27.16
C HIS A 100 -19.37 1.71 26.14
N ASN A 101 -19.17 1.46 24.84
CA ASN A 101 -19.82 2.24 23.80
C ASN A 101 -21.24 1.74 23.45
N PHE A 102 -21.55 0.46 23.67
CA PHE A 102 -22.79 -0.14 23.17
C PHE A 102 -23.65 -0.84 24.24
N VAL A 103 -23.13 -1.06 25.44
CA VAL A 103 -23.82 -1.83 26.50
C VAL A 103 -24.01 -0.99 27.77
N ASP A 104 -23.00 -0.23 28.16
CA ASP A 104 -23.08 0.62 29.35
C ASP A 104 -24.16 1.70 29.16
N GLY A 105 -25.11 1.80 30.11
CA GLY A 105 -26.23 2.73 30.05
C GLY A 105 -27.50 2.19 29.37
N VAL A 106 -27.47 0.95 28.87
CA VAL A 106 -28.65 0.27 28.31
C VAL A 106 -29.35 -0.54 29.41
N GLU A 107 -30.55 -0.12 29.82
CA GLU A 107 -31.32 -0.79 30.89
C GLU A 107 -31.88 -2.17 30.48
N ASP A 108 -32.08 -2.40 29.18
CA ASP A 108 -32.64 -3.64 28.63
C ASP A 108 -31.71 -4.30 27.61
N THR A 109 -31.23 -5.50 27.91
CA THR A 109 -30.32 -6.26 27.03
C THR A 109 -30.95 -6.61 25.67
N ALA A 110 -32.29 -6.61 25.56
CA ALA A 110 -32.99 -6.79 24.29
C ALA A 110 -32.89 -5.57 23.35
N SER A 111 -32.49 -4.41 23.88
CA SER A 111 -32.31 -3.17 23.13
C SER A 111 -30.85 -2.92 22.71
N CYS A 112 -29.95 -3.86 23.01
CA CYS A 112 -28.56 -3.81 22.60
C CYS A 112 -28.41 -4.28 21.15
N ALA A 113 -27.57 -3.58 20.38
CA ALA A 113 -27.24 -3.97 19.02
C ALA A 113 -26.56 -5.35 18.98
N ALA A 114 -26.71 -6.09 17.88
CA ALA A 114 -26.04 -7.38 17.73
C ALA A 114 -24.51 -7.23 17.86
N VAL A 115 -23.84 -8.18 18.50
CA VAL A 115 -22.38 -8.16 18.71
C VAL A 115 -21.61 -8.04 17.38
N SER A 116 -22.14 -8.64 16.31
CA SER A 116 -21.52 -8.54 14.98
C SER A 116 -21.60 -7.11 14.41
N ASP A 117 -22.69 -6.40 14.68
CA ASP A 117 -22.89 -5.01 14.27
C ASP A 117 -22.02 -4.04 15.08
N GLN A 118 -21.95 -4.24 16.41
CA GLN A 118 -21.01 -3.52 17.28
C GLN A 118 -19.56 -3.70 16.80
N SER A 119 -19.17 -4.93 16.44
CA SER A 119 -17.84 -5.22 15.92
C SER A 119 -17.56 -4.52 14.59
N ARG A 120 -18.56 -4.41 13.71
CA ARG A 120 -18.46 -3.67 12.45
C ARG A 120 -18.25 -2.17 12.69
N ALA A 121 -19.01 -1.59 13.62
CA ALA A 121 -18.85 -0.18 14.02
C ALA A 121 -17.43 0.10 14.54
N MET A 122 -16.92 -0.78 15.42
CA MET A 122 -15.53 -0.71 15.91
C MET A 122 -14.50 -0.82 14.79
N ASN A 123 -14.73 -1.68 13.80
CA ASN A 123 -13.81 -1.83 12.67
C ASN A 123 -13.74 -0.58 11.79
N ILE A 124 -14.88 0.07 11.54
CA ILE A 124 -14.93 1.34 10.80
C ILE A 124 -14.19 2.44 11.58
N ALA A 125 -14.46 2.57 12.88
CA ALA A 125 -13.78 3.54 13.72
C ALA A 125 -12.25 3.33 13.75
N ALA A 126 -11.82 2.08 13.94
CA ALA A 126 -10.41 1.72 13.96
C ALA A 126 -9.73 1.93 12.60
N SER A 127 -10.41 1.63 11.48
CA SER A 127 -9.79 1.79 10.15
C SER A 127 -9.54 3.25 9.78
N LEU A 128 -10.44 4.15 10.20
CA LEU A 128 -10.27 5.59 10.04
C LEU A 128 -9.14 6.13 10.92
N LEU A 129 -9.02 5.63 12.15
CA LEU A 129 -8.06 6.14 13.13
C LEU A 129 -6.63 5.63 12.89
N PHE A 130 -6.48 4.36 12.53
CA PHE A 130 -5.18 3.72 12.31
C PHE A 130 -4.75 3.68 10.84
N LEU A 131 -5.62 4.11 9.91
CA LEU A 131 -5.38 4.08 8.47
C LEU A 131 -5.09 2.68 7.90
N THR A 132 -5.53 1.64 8.60
CA THR A 132 -5.41 0.23 8.22
C THR A 132 -6.79 -0.39 8.03
N ASN A 133 -6.86 -1.42 7.20
CA ASN A 133 -8.09 -2.19 7.11
C ASN A 133 -8.26 -3.03 8.37
N CYS A 134 -9.44 -2.96 9.00
CA CYS A 134 -9.78 -3.68 10.22
C CYS A 134 -10.94 -4.66 10.00
N GLY A 135 -11.16 -5.12 8.77
CA GLY A 135 -12.27 -6.01 8.41
C GLY A 135 -13.60 -5.27 8.17
N THR A 136 -13.57 -4.14 7.46
CA THR A 136 -14.79 -3.45 7.01
C THR A 136 -15.37 -4.15 5.78
N PRO A 137 -16.70 -4.16 5.56
CA PRO A 137 -17.34 -4.94 4.48
C PRO A 137 -16.92 -4.56 3.05
N LEU A 138 -16.60 -3.29 2.78
CA LEU A 138 -16.04 -2.83 1.49
C LEU A 138 -14.66 -3.45 1.24
N GLU A 139 -13.81 -3.44 2.27
CA GLU A 139 -12.42 -3.90 2.19
C GLU A 139 -12.36 -5.44 2.23
N CYS A 140 -13.30 -6.12 2.91
CA CYS A 140 -13.45 -7.58 2.87
C CYS A 140 -13.74 -8.12 1.46
N ALA A 141 -14.38 -7.33 0.58
CA ALA A 141 -14.56 -7.73 -0.81
C ALA A 141 -13.23 -7.71 -1.59
N GLU A 142 -12.36 -6.72 -1.34
CA GLU A 142 -11.00 -6.66 -1.91
C GLU A 142 -10.09 -7.79 -1.37
N PHE A 143 -10.22 -8.15 -0.09
CA PHE A 143 -9.48 -9.27 0.52
C PHE A 143 -9.92 -10.67 0.06
N LEU A 144 -11.10 -10.83 -0.54
CA LEU A 144 -11.48 -12.13 -1.13
C LEU A 144 -10.76 -12.39 -2.45
N GLU A 145 -10.21 -11.36 -3.09
CA GLU A 145 -9.46 -11.46 -4.35
C GLU A 145 -7.95 -11.64 -4.14
N ASP A 146 -7.44 -11.34 -2.95
CA ASP A 146 -6.02 -11.38 -2.60
C ASP A 146 -5.85 -12.31 -1.39
N ASP A 147 -5.03 -13.38 -1.48
CA ASP A 147 -4.82 -14.46 -0.47
C ASP A 147 -4.21 -13.96 0.88
N SER A 148 -4.43 -12.70 1.22
CA SER A 148 -3.90 -12.00 2.38
C SER A 148 -4.75 -12.31 3.61
N PRO A 149 -4.16 -12.83 4.70
CA PRO A 149 -4.93 -13.11 5.91
C PRO A 149 -5.56 -11.82 6.44
N SER A 150 -6.87 -11.84 6.65
CA SER A 150 -7.60 -10.74 7.27
C SER A 150 -6.98 -10.44 8.65
N PHE A 151 -6.39 -9.27 8.80
CA PHE A 151 -5.87 -8.85 10.10
C PHE A 151 -7.00 -8.17 10.86
N SER A 152 -7.41 -8.77 11.96
CA SER A 152 -8.57 -8.33 12.74
C SER A 152 -8.14 -7.89 14.13
N TRP A 153 -8.69 -6.76 14.61
CA TRP A 153 -8.48 -6.32 15.98
C TRP A 153 -9.26 -7.23 16.94
N ARG A 154 -8.51 -8.11 17.62
CA ARG A 154 -9.06 -9.13 18.53
C ARG A 154 -9.58 -8.50 19.82
N GLY A 155 -10.58 -9.15 20.43
CA GLY A 155 -11.28 -8.68 21.63
C GLY A 155 -10.38 -8.35 22.82
N ASN A 156 -9.33 -9.15 23.02
CA ASN A 156 -8.41 -9.06 24.15
C ASN A 156 -7.26 -8.05 23.96
N LEU A 157 -7.12 -7.44 22.78
CA LEU A 157 -6.04 -6.51 22.48
C LEU A 157 -6.45 -5.07 22.77
N THR A 158 -5.52 -4.30 23.35
CA THR A 158 -5.65 -2.85 23.44
C THR A 158 -5.45 -2.19 22.07
N ALA A 159 -5.84 -0.92 21.95
CA ALA A 159 -5.58 -0.12 20.76
C ALA A 159 -4.07 -0.07 20.43
N SER A 160 -3.24 0.18 21.44
CA SER A 160 -1.78 0.22 21.30
C SER A 160 -1.20 -1.13 20.86
N ALA A 161 -1.58 -2.22 21.52
CA ALA A 161 -1.08 -3.56 21.18
C ALA A 161 -1.52 -3.99 19.77
N PHE A 162 -2.73 -3.61 19.35
CA PHE A 162 -3.18 -3.85 17.99
C PHE A 162 -2.31 -3.11 16.96
N VAL A 163 -1.94 -1.86 17.23
CA VAL A 163 -1.06 -1.09 16.34
C VAL A 163 0.35 -1.69 16.29
N ASP A 164 0.89 -2.12 17.42
CA ASP A 164 2.20 -2.78 17.48
C ASP A 164 2.19 -4.11 16.68
N GLU A 165 1.10 -4.87 16.73
CA GLU A 165 0.93 -6.06 15.88
C GLU A 165 0.70 -5.72 14.41
N ALA A 166 0.01 -4.61 14.13
CA ALA A 166 -0.30 -4.15 12.77
C ALA A 166 0.95 -3.65 12.03
N TYR A 167 1.85 -3.00 12.77
CA TYR A 167 3.08 -2.38 12.29
C TYR A 167 4.26 -2.83 13.15
N PRO A 168 4.68 -4.09 13.01
CA PRO A 168 5.74 -4.59 13.86
C PRO A 168 7.08 -3.93 13.49
N ALA A 169 7.77 -3.39 14.49
CA ALA A 169 9.05 -2.73 14.33
C ALA A 169 10.18 -3.77 14.27
N TYR A 170 10.82 -3.89 13.10
CA TYR A 170 11.96 -4.77 12.89
C TYR A 170 13.00 -4.11 11.98
N VAL A 171 14.17 -3.81 12.53
CA VAL A 171 15.27 -3.25 11.75
C VAL A 171 15.89 -4.35 10.88
N HIS A 172 15.73 -4.24 9.56
CA HIS A 172 16.41 -5.14 8.63
C HIS A 172 17.92 -4.81 8.60
N PRO A 173 18.83 -5.81 8.48
CA PRO A 173 20.29 -5.60 8.51
C PRO A 173 20.84 -4.55 7.53
N TYR A 174 20.13 -4.28 6.42
CA TYR A 174 20.51 -3.22 5.48
C TYR A 174 20.39 -1.81 6.07
N PHE A 175 19.49 -1.60 7.04
CA PHE A 175 19.18 -0.31 7.67
C PHE A 175 19.71 -0.18 9.10
N ASP A 176 20.13 -1.29 9.72
CA ASP A 176 20.77 -1.29 11.03
C ASP A 176 22.19 -0.71 10.94
N ARG A 177 22.40 0.48 11.53
CA ARG A 177 23.72 1.15 11.59
C ARG A 177 24.78 0.34 12.34
N GLY A 178 24.36 -0.54 13.25
CA GLY A 178 25.24 -1.43 14.00
C GLY A 178 25.62 -2.70 13.24
N SER A 179 25.02 -2.96 12.07
CA SER A 179 25.25 -4.17 11.29
C SER A 179 26.42 -4.02 10.32
N ASP A 180 27.22 -5.08 10.19
CA ASP A 180 28.24 -5.22 9.13
C ASP A 180 27.64 -5.18 7.71
N SER A 181 26.32 -5.39 7.58
CA SER A 181 25.58 -5.36 6.32
C SER A 181 24.91 -4.02 6.03
N PHE A 182 25.18 -2.97 6.80
CA PHE A 182 24.60 -1.64 6.62
C PHE A 182 24.87 -1.10 5.21
N LYS A 183 23.80 -0.91 4.43
CA LYS A 183 23.85 -0.46 3.04
C LYS A 183 22.72 0.52 2.71
N ALA A 184 22.07 1.11 3.71
CA ALA A 184 20.89 1.96 3.52
C ALA A 184 21.07 3.00 2.40
N PRO A 185 22.18 3.77 2.31
CA PRO A 185 22.33 4.76 1.23
C PRO A 185 22.33 4.13 -0.18
N ASP A 186 23.00 2.98 -0.38
CA ASP A 186 23.02 2.28 -1.68
C ASP A 186 21.63 1.70 -1.98
N VAL A 187 21.03 1.00 -1.00
CA VAL A 187 19.69 0.39 -1.13
C VAL A 187 18.66 1.44 -1.54
N LEU A 188 18.49 2.49 -0.73
CA LEU A 188 17.50 3.54 -0.95
C LEU A 188 17.69 4.25 -2.29
N SER A 189 18.95 4.50 -2.70
CA SER A 189 19.25 5.15 -3.99
C SER A 189 18.80 4.33 -5.21
N ARG A 190 18.62 3.02 -5.06
CA ARG A 190 18.17 2.11 -6.13
C ARG A 190 16.66 1.92 -6.19
N LEU A 191 15.95 2.24 -5.11
CA LEU A 191 14.51 2.06 -4.97
C LEU A 191 13.66 3.18 -5.58
N ALA A 192 14.27 4.18 -6.22
CA ALA A 192 13.54 5.23 -6.91
C ALA A 192 12.54 4.63 -7.93
N ALA A 193 11.28 5.04 -7.85
CA ALA A 193 10.16 4.56 -8.65
C ALA A 193 10.43 4.64 -10.15
N THR A 194 11.15 5.66 -10.60
CA THR A 194 11.55 5.79 -12.02
C THR A 194 12.47 4.68 -12.51
N ARG A 195 13.22 4.01 -11.63
CA ARG A 195 14.02 2.82 -11.93
C ARG A 195 13.14 1.58 -11.90
N LEU A 196 12.30 1.45 -10.88
CA LEU A 196 11.35 0.33 -10.72
C LEU A 196 10.43 0.17 -11.94
N VAL A 197 9.88 1.29 -12.46
CA VAL A 197 9.06 1.27 -13.68
C VAL A 197 9.85 0.79 -14.90
N ARG A 198 11.14 1.11 -15.01
CA ARG A 198 11.98 0.62 -16.13
C ARG A 198 12.24 -0.88 -16.05
N LEU A 199 12.20 -1.45 -14.85
CA LEU A 199 12.31 -2.89 -14.62
C LEU A 199 10.97 -3.62 -14.82
N GLY A 200 9.90 -2.89 -15.17
CA GLY A 200 8.58 -3.46 -15.44
C GLY A 200 7.66 -3.54 -14.21
N LEU A 201 8.07 -2.99 -13.06
CA LEU A 201 7.20 -2.86 -11.89
C LEU A 201 6.17 -1.74 -12.10
N LYS A 202 4.98 -1.92 -11.55
CA LYS A 202 3.88 -0.96 -11.59
C LYS A 202 3.55 -0.47 -10.19
N PHE A 203 2.88 0.67 -10.10
CA PHE A 203 2.41 1.23 -8.83
C PHE A 203 0.89 1.25 -8.80
N GLU A 204 0.32 0.75 -7.72
CA GLU A 204 -1.11 0.80 -7.45
C GLU A 204 -1.34 1.57 -6.14
N PRO A 205 -2.34 2.48 -6.09
CA PRO A 205 -2.68 3.15 -4.85
C PRO A 205 -3.28 2.13 -3.87
N THR A 206 -3.01 2.28 -2.58
CA THR A 206 -3.72 1.52 -1.54
C THR A 206 -4.25 2.44 -0.44
N ASN A 207 -5.43 2.09 0.07
CA ASN A 207 -6.04 2.78 1.20
C ASN A 207 -5.54 2.21 2.54
N ASP A 208 -4.93 1.03 2.53
CA ASP A 208 -4.37 0.40 3.71
C ASP A 208 -2.90 0.78 3.86
N LEU A 209 -2.57 1.54 4.91
CA LEU A 209 -1.19 1.90 5.21
C LEU A 209 -0.33 0.65 5.49
N ARG A 210 -0.91 -0.45 5.99
CA ARG A 210 -0.20 -1.72 6.14
C ARG A 210 0.09 -2.41 4.82
N SER A 211 -0.50 -1.99 3.72
CA SER A 211 -0.14 -2.47 2.39
C SER A 211 0.91 -1.59 1.69
N HIS A 212 1.35 -0.50 2.34
CA HIS A 212 2.39 0.37 1.77
C HIS A 212 3.69 -0.40 1.50
N LEU A 213 4.24 -0.26 0.29
CA LEU A 213 5.42 -0.98 -0.23
C LEU A 213 5.24 -2.49 -0.37
N ARG A 214 4.03 -3.02 -0.28
CA ARG A 214 3.80 -4.44 -0.53
C ARG A 214 4.03 -4.76 -2.00
N LEU A 215 4.94 -5.70 -2.27
CA LEU A 215 5.23 -6.21 -3.60
C LEU A 215 4.35 -7.43 -3.90
N ASP A 216 3.53 -7.34 -4.94
CA ASP A 216 2.89 -8.49 -5.56
C ASP A 216 3.78 -8.99 -6.70
N HIS A 217 4.44 -10.14 -6.48
CA HIS A 217 5.29 -10.77 -7.47
C HIS A 217 4.51 -11.27 -8.70
N ALA A 218 3.26 -11.67 -8.56
CA ALA A 218 2.45 -12.18 -9.67
C ALA A 218 2.04 -11.05 -10.61
N ARG A 219 1.59 -9.92 -10.07
CA ARG A 219 1.16 -8.75 -10.86
C ARG A 219 2.31 -7.79 -11.17
N ARG A 220 3.47 -7.95 -10.51
CA ARG A 220 4.60 -7.01 -10.52
C ARG A 220 4.17 -5.60 -10.12
N THR A 221 3.29 -5.51 -9.14
CA THR A 221 2.74 -4.25 -8.63
C THR A 221 3.28 -3.99 -7.24
N ILE A 222 3.59 -2.72 -6.96
CA ILE A 222 3.93 -2.24 -5.63
C ILE A 222 2.76 -1.38 -5.17
N GLN A 223 2.15 -1.76 -4.06
CA GLN A 223 1.08 -0.99 -3.43
C GLN A 223 1.68 0.20 -2.68
N VAL A 224 1.16 1.40 -2.92
CA VAL A 224 1.65 2.63 -2.29
C VAL A 224 0.49 3.36 -1.64
N PHE A 225 0.55 3.47 -0.32
CA PHE A 225 -0.35 4.35 0.42
C PHE A 225 -0.24 5.78 -0.12
N HIS A 226 -1.36 6.33 -0.59
CA HIS A 226 -1.38 7.60 -1.32
C HIS A 226 -1.93 8.77 -0.52
N GLY A 227 -2.58 8.54 0.63
CA GLY A 227 -3.19 9.56 1.49
C GLY A 227 -2.18 10.41 2.28
N SER A 228 -1.22 11.06 1.62
CA SER A 228 -0.13 11.78 2.31
C SER A 228 -0.61 12.96 3.16
N ALA A 229 -1.72 13.62 2.79
CA ALA A 229 -2.32 14.69 3.59
C ALA A 229 -2.72 14.22 4.98
N VAL A 230 -3.26 13.01 5.10
CA VAL A 230 -3.69 12.41 6.37
C VAL A 230 -2.50 12.17 7.28
N LEU A 231 -1.40 11.64 6.73
CA LEU A 231 -0.14 11.45 7.47
C LEU A 231 0.38 12.79 7.98
N LYS A 232 0.38 13.82 7.13
CA LYS A 232 0.81 15.18 7.49
C LYS A 232 -0.04 15.77 8.61
N GLU A 233 -1.36 15.62 8.58
CA GLU A 233 -2.24 16.09 9.66
C GLU A 233 -2.05 15.31 10.95
N THR A 234 -1.83 13.98 10.88
CA THR A 234 -1.46 13.18 12.06
C THR A 234 -0.15 13.67 12.68
N LEU A 235 0.84 14.05 11.86
CA LEU A 235 2.09 14.64 12.36
C LEU A 235 1.91 16.04 12.95
N LEU A 236 0.94 16.83 12.47
CA LEU A 236 0.62 18.13 13.06
C LEU A 236 -0.11 17.97 14.40
N ALA A 237 -1.08 17.05 14.48
CA ALA A 237 -1.83 16.77 15.70
C ALA A 237 -0.91 16.23 16.80
N THR A 238 0.05 15.39 16.43
CA THR A 238 1.10 14.87 17.33
C THR A 238 2.32 15.78 17.37
N ARG A 239 2.19 17.11 17.26
CA ARG A 239 3.33 18.03 17.35
C ARG A 239 3.64 18.48 18.78
N GLU A 240 2.62 18.59 19.62
CA GLU A 240 2.78 18.99 21.02
C GLU A 240 2.65 17.75 21.91
N ASP A 241 1.54 17.01 21.80
CA ASP A 241 1.30 15.81 22.60
C ASP A 241 1.52 14.50 21.81
N LEU A 242 2.36 13.62 22.35
CA LEU A 242 2.69 12.32 21.74
C LEU A 242 1.60 11.25 21.96
N THR A 243 0.72 11.46 22.93
CA THR A 243 -0.32 10.50 23.33
C THR A 243 -1.64 10.68 22.60
N ASP A 244 -1.77 11.75 21.81
CA ASP A 244 -3.07 12.25 21.36
C ASP A 244 -3.57 11.67 20.04
N CYS A 245 -2.72 10.93 19.32
CA CYS A 245 -3.11 10.23 18.10
C CYS A 245 -2.79 8.75 18.19
N ALA A 246 -3.74 7.91 17.80
CA ALA A 246 -3.65 6.47 18.00
C ALA A 246 -2.67 5.78 17.03
N MET A 247 -2.15 6.49 16.02
CA MET A 247 -1.07 6.00 15.14
C MET A 247 0.29 6.60 15.57
N PRO A 248 1.30 5.77 15.86
CA PRO A 248 2.65 6.21 16.19
C PRO A 248 3.23 7.16 15.14
N ARG A 249 3.75 8.28 15.63
CA ARG A 249 4.39 9.32 14.83
C ARG A 249 5.51 8.77 13.92
N ALA A 250 6.28 7.81 14.41
CA ALA A 250 7.38 7.19 13.68
C ALA A 250 6.91 6.48 12.39
N ILE A 251 5.75 5.81 12.41
CA ILE A 251 5.18 5.14 11.22
C ILE A 251 4.81 6.17 10.15
N ALA A 252 4.16 7.27 10.54
CA ALA A 252 3.77 8.33 9.60
C ALA A 252 4.99 9.04 8.99
N LEU A 253 6.04 9.29 9.78
CA LEU A 253 7.31 9.84 9.30
C LEU A 253 7.98 8.91 8.30
N GLU A 254 8.08 7.62 8.64
CA GLU A 254 8.70 6.63 7.75
C GLU A 254 7.91 6.46 6.44
N ALA A 255 6.58 6.39 6.50
CA ALA A 255 5.74 6.31 5.30
C ALA A 255 5.89 7.54 4.39
N LEU A 256 5.93 8.76 4.95
CA LEU A 256 6.19 9.97 4.16
C LEU A 256 7.60 9.99 3.57
N ASP A 257 8.60 9.53 4.32
CA ASP A 257 9.98 9.43 3.84
C ASP A 257 10.09 8.43 2.68
N ASN A 258 9.48 7.25 2.81
CA ASN A 258 9.39 6.25 1.76
C ASN A 258 8.78 6.82 0.48
N ILE A 259 7.72 7.62 0.59
CA ILE A 259 7.06 8.24 -0.57
C ILE A 259 7.96 9.33 -1.19
N HIS A 260 8.38 10.32 -0.40
CA HIS A 260 8.97 11.57 -0.94
C HIS A 260 10.48 11.55 -1.07
N GLN A 261 11.20 10.70 -0.33
CA GLN A 261 12.66 10.58 -0.38
C GLN A 261 13.12 9.33 -1.12
N VAL A 262 12.43 8.19 -0.92
CA VAL A 262 12.85 6.90 -1.49
C VAL A 262 12.23 6.64 -2.86
N LEU A 263 10.91 6.53 -2.94
CA LEU A 263 10.20 6.20 -4.19
C LEU A 263 10.20 7.37 -5.17
N PHE A 264 9.81 8.57 -4.72
CA PHE A 264 9.64 9.72 -5.59
C PHE A 264 10.55 10.89 -5.18
N PRO A 265 11.88 10.76 -5.10
CA PRO A 265 12.76 11.86 -4.67
C PRO A 265 12.54 13.14 -5.48
N ALA A 266 12.78 14.31 -4.87
CA ALA A 266 12.52 15.65 -5.43
C ALA A 266 13.35 15.99 -6.69
N ASN A 267 13.07 15.30 -7.80
CA ASN A 267 13.68 15.49 -9.10
C ASN A 267 12.61 15.46 -10.20
N ARG A 268 12.96 16.04 -11.36
CA ARG A 268 12.02 16.21 -12.48
C ARG A 268 11.41 14.90 -12.99
N LYS A 269 12.16 13.80 -12.99
CA LYS A 269 11.67 12.50 -13.50
C LYS A 269 10.69 11.86 -12.53
N SER A 270 11.00 11.87 -11.24
CA SER A 270 10.10 11.40 -10.18
C SER A 270 8.81 12.22 -10.14
N TYR A 271 8.91 13.55 -10.21
CA TYR A 271 7.74 14.43 -10.27
C TYR A 271 6.85 14.14 -11.49
N ALA A 272 7.44 13.97 -12.68
CA ALA A 272 6.68 13.65 -13.89
C ALA A 272 5.97 12.28 -13.78
N LEU A 273 6.63 11.28 -13.20
CA LEU A 273 6.02 9.97 -12.93
C LEU A 273 4.87 10.11 -11.92
N LEU A 274 5.11 10.77 -10.79
CA LEU A 274 4.11 10.96 -9.74
C LEU A 274 2.90 11.73 -10.26
N HIS A 275 3.11 12.79 -11.06
CA HIS A 275 2.04 13.52 -11.75
C HIS A 275 1.25 12.62 -12.71
N SER A 276 1.91 11.69 -13.41
CA SER A 276 1.21 10.70 -14.24
C SER A 276 0.40 9.69 -13.42
N LEU A 277 0.86 9.35 -12.21
CA LEU A 277 0.13 8.46 -11.30
C LEU A 277 -1.11 9.17 -10.74
N THR A 278 -0.99 10.43 -10.30
CA THR A 278 -2.13 11.21 -9.76
C THR A 278 -3.16 11.58 -10.82
N SER A 279 -2.75 11.75 -12.08
CA SER A 279 -3.68 12.10 -13.17
C SER A 279 -4.36 10.90 -13.82
N LYS A 280 -3.77 9.70 -13.78
CA LYS A 280 -4.26 8.54 -14.56
C LYS A 280 -4.52 7.27 -13.75
N HIS A 281 -3.98 7.15 -12.54
CA HIS A 281 -3.98 5.89 -11.77
C HIS A 281 -4.61 6.04 -10.38
N GLY A 282 -5.42 7.08 -10.16
CA GLY A 282 -6.19 7.26 -8.92
C GLY A 282 -5.38 7.67 -7.69
N PHE A 283 -4.09 8.00 -7.84
CA PHE A 283 -3.29 8.50 -6.72
C PHE A 283 -3.75 9.89 -6.28
N ASP A 284 -3.67 10.15 -4.97
CA ASP A 284 -4.10 11.43 -4.40
C ASP A 284 -3.17 12.58 -4.83
N LYS A 285 -3.76 13.75 -5.11
CA LYS A 285 -3.01 14.92 -5.62
C LYS A 285 -2.09 15.52 -4.57
N ASP A 286 -2.34 15.32 -3.27
CA ASP A 286 -1.51 15.88 -2.22
C ASP A 286 -0.07 15.31 -2.25
N LEU A 287 0.12 14.13 -2.86
CA LEU A 287 1.44 13.54 -3.07
C LEU A 287 2.42 14.45 -3.81
N LEU A 288 1.92 15.37 -4.64
CA LEU A 288 2.75 16.34 -5.36
C LEU A 288 3.34 17.44 -4.46
N HIS A 289 2.91 17.53 -3.19
CA HIS A 289 3.41 18.49 -2.21
C HIS A 289 4.52 17.86 -1.35
N TYR A 290 5.76 18.10 -1.79
CA TYR A 290 7.02 17.66 -1.18
C TYR A 290 7.36 18.45 0.08
N GLU A 291 6.56 18.29 1.12
CA GLU A 291 6.63 19.13 2.32
C GLU A 291 7.05 18.36 3.58
N SER A 292 7.67 17.18 3.47
CA SER A 292 7.94 16.32 4.64
C SER A 292 8.77 16.97 5.75
N ALA A 293 9.69 17.88 5.40
CA ALA A 293 10.57 18.54 6.38
C ALA A 293 9.82 19.43 7.39
N GLN A 294 8.72 20.10 6.99
CA GLN A 294 8.00 21.02 7.87
C GLN A 294 7.20 20.31 8.97
N TYR A 295 7.02 19.00 8.83
CA TYR A 295 6.27 18.17 9.76
C TYR A 295 7.17 17.45 10.76
N ARG A 296 8.50 17.54 10.66
CA ARG A 296 9.45 16.96 11.61
C ARG A 296 9.64 17.89 12.83
N ARG A 297 9.79 17.31 14.01
CA ARG A 297 10.23 17.96 15.25
C ARG A 297 11.77 17.90 15.34
N GLU A 298 12.36 18.68 16.24
CA GLU A 298 13.82 18.67 16.47
C GLU A 298 14.29 17.39 17.18
N ASP A 299 13.42 16.78 17.98
CA ASP A 299 13.65 15.52 18.69
C ASP A 299 13.31 14.26 17.88
N ASP A 300 12.69 14.43 16.70
CA ASP A 300 12.42 13.29 15.82
C ASP A 300 13.76 12.69 15.35
N GLN A 301 13.94 11.40 15.65
CA GLN A 301 15.13 10.68 15.21
C GLN A 301 15.18 10.58 13.67
N GLU A 302 16.39 10.42 13.14
CA GLU A 302 16.56 10.11 11.73
C GLU A 302 15.86 8.77 11.41
N THR A 303 15.21 8.70 10.24
CA THR A 303 14.38 7.56 9.85
C THR A 303 15.20 6.27 9.84
N SER A 304 14.88 5.33 10.74
CA SER A 304 15.56 4.05 10.92
C SER A 304 14.99 2.91 10.06
N TYR A 305 13.90 3.18 9.33
CA TYR A 305 13.18 2.21 8.49
C TYR A 305 12.77 0.93 9.23
N GLU A 306 12.29 1.09 10.46
CA GLU A 306 11.90 -0.01 11.35
C GLU A 306 10.60 -0.70 10.92
N TYR A 307 9.67 0.04 10.29
CA TYR A 307 8.33 -0.48 10.02
C TYR A 307 8.18 -1.05 8.61
N PHE A 308 8.82 -0.43 7.63
CA PHE A 308 8.74 -0.77 6.21
C PHE A 308 10.10 -1.17 5.60
N GLY A 309 11.19 -1.14 6.39
CA GLY A 309 12.53 -1.51 5.92
C GLY A 309 12.59 -2.93 5.34
N ILE A 310 11.89 -3.90 5.92
CA ILE A 310 11.82 -5.26 5.37
C ILE A 310 11.27 -5.24 3.93
N ARG A 311 10.22 -4.47 3.66
CA ARG A 311 9.61 -4.36 2.32
C ARG A 311 10.51 -3.62 1.34
N LEU A 312 11.21 -2.59 1.80
CA LEU A 312 12.24 -1.92 0.98
C LEU A 312 13.36 -2.91 0.60
N ALA A 313 13.78 -3.77 1.54
CA ALA A 313 14.76 -4.81 1.29
C ALA A 313 14.23 -5.87 0.31
N GLU A 314 12.98 -6.31 0.44
CA GLU A 314 12.34 -7.23 -0.52
C GLU A 314 12.30 -6.66 -1.94
N ILE A 315 11.88 -5.39 -2.10
CA ILE A 315 11.89 -4.72 -3.41
C ILE A 315 13.33 -4.60 -3.93
N TYR A 316 14.30 -4.31 -3.06
CA TYR A 316 15.70 -4.22 -3.44
C TYR A 316 16.24 -5.56 -3.91
N ASP A 317 15.93 -6.65 -3.20
CA ASP A 317 16.35 -8.00 -3.56
C ASP A 317 15.72 -8.44 -4.88
N GLU A 318 14.47 -8.08 -5.16
CA GLU A 318 13.81 -8.28 -6.47
C GLU A 318 14.51 -7.49 -7.60
N ILE A 319 15.13 -6.33 -7.32
CA ILE A 319 15.95 -5.63 -8.32
C ILE A 319 17.25 -6.38 -8.60
N GLN A 320 17.87 -6.96 -7.57
CA GLN A 320 19.15 -7.67 -7.71
C GLN A 320 18.96 -9.05 -8.35
N ASN A 321 17.90 -9.75 -7.97
CA ASN A 321 17.55 -11.09 -8.41
C ASN A 321 16.07 -11.10 -8.84
N PRO A 322 15.77 -10.61 -10.06
CA PRO A 322 14.39 -10.54 -10.52
C PRO A 322 13.79 -11.93 -10.61
N THR A 323 12.58 -12.09 -10.06
CA THR A 323 11.84 -13.34 -10.14
C THR A 323 11.54 -13.63 -11.62
N PRO A 324 11.76 -14.85 -12.13
CA PRO A 324 11.45 -15.17 -13.52
C PRO A 324 9.93 -15.21 -13.74
N HIS A 325 9.43 -14.37 -14.64
CA HIS A 325 7.99 -14.19 -14.84
C HIS A 325 7.49 -14.80 -16.16
N GLY A 326 8.38 -15.13 -17.09
CA GLY A 326 8.00 -15.79 -18.34
C GLY A 326 7.68 -17.28 -18.15
N ARG A 327 6.67 -17.82 -18.84
CA ARG A 327 6.50 -19.29 -19.00
C ARG A 327 7.76 -19.94 -19.57
N LEU A 328 8.50 -19.21 -20.41
CA LEU A 328 9.77 -19.63 -20.99
C LEU A 328 10.92 -19.56 -19.98
N GLU A 329 10.97 -18.52 -19.15
CA GLU A 329 11.98 -18.35 -18.10
C GLU A 329 11.80 -19.35 -16.97
N ASN A 330 10.57 -19.53 -16.48
CA ASN A 330 10.21 -20.60 -15.55
C ASN A 330 10.48 -22.00 -16.12
N TRP A 331 10.37 -22.18 -17.44
CA TRP A 331 10.75 -23.42 -18.12
C TRP A 331 12.27 -23.58 -18.24
N LEU A 332 13.00 -22.50 -18.55
CA LEU A 332 14.46 -22.48 -18.64
C LEU A 332 15.10 -22.73 -17.27
N GLU A 333 14.56 -22.15 -16.20
CA GLU A 333 15.05 -22.29 -14.84
C GLU A 333 14.70 -23.66 -14.24
N ARG A 334 13.49 -24.19 -14.47
CA ARG A 334 13.14 -25.59 -14.12
C ARG A 334 14.01 -26.62 -14.86
N LYS A 335 14.63 -26.24 -15.98
CA LYS A 335 15.56 -27.07 -16.74
C LYS A 335 17.01 -26.60 -16.69
N SER A 336 17.42 -25.67 -15.83
CA SER A 336 18.81 -25.15 -15.82
C SER A 336 19.80 -26.05 -15.07
N GLY A 337 19.39 -27.24 -14.60
CA GLY A 337 20.30 -28.21 -14.02
C GLY A 337 21.38 -28.66 -15.02
N THR A 338 22.59 -28.94 -14.51
CA THR A 338 23.83 -29.29 -15.26
C THR A 338 23.63 -30.33 -16.38
N ARG A 339 22.63 -31.21 -16.26
CA ARG A 339 22.27 -32.21 -17.29
C ARG A 339 21.68 -31.61 -18.58
N TYR A 340 20.95 -30.50 -18.51
CA TYR A 340 20.31 -29.90 -19.68
C TYR A 340 21.23 -28.94 -20.45
N MET A 341 22.22 -28.34 -19.78
CA MET A 341 23.29 -27.62 -20.46
C MET A 341 24.09 -28.58 -21.36
N LEU A 342 24.30 -29.81 -20.90
CA LEU A 342 24.91 -30.90 -21.65
C LEU A 342 24.00 -31.37 -22.82
N LEU A 343 22.68 -31.38 -22.62
CA LEU A 343 21.71 -31.66 -23.69
C LEU A 343 21.69 -30.57 -24.77
N ALA A 344 21.79 -29.29 -24.40
CA ALA A 344 21.84 -28.18 -25.34
C ALA A 344 23.11 -28.25 -26.21
N THR A 345 24.26 -28.58 -25.62
CA THR A 345 25.48 -28.85 -26.40
C THR A 345 25.33 -30.06 -27.32
N MET A 346 24.65 -31.12 -26.88
CA MET A 346 24.41 -32.31 -27.70
C MET A 346 23.51 -32.00 -28.91
N ILE A 347 22.46 -31.20 -28.73
CA ILE A 347 21.58 -30.74 -29.83
C ILE A 347 22.37 -29.86 -30.81
N GLY A 348 23.21 -28.95 -30.30
CA GLY A 348 24.08 -28.13 -31.15
C GLY A 348 25.03 -28.97 -32.00
N VAL A 349 25.65 -30.00 -31.40
CA VAL A 349 26.52 -30.96 -32.13
C VAL A 349 25.72 -31.75 -33.16
N PHE A 350 24.51 -32.19 -32.83
CA PHE A 350 23.64 -32.94 -33.75
C PHE A 350 23.25 -32.10 -34.97
N ILE A 351 22.89 -30.82 -34.76
CA ILE A 351 22.60 -29.87 -35.84
C ILE A 351 23.84 -29.66 -36.71
N ALA A 352 25.02 -29.49 -36.11
CA ALA A 352 26.27 -29.34 -36.85
C ALA A 352 26.59 -30.56 -37.72
N VAL A 353 26.34 -31.78 -37.22
CA VAL A 353 26.51 -33.02 -37.98
C VAL A 353 25.55 -33.09 -39.17
N ILE A 354 24.27 -32.77 -38.97
CA ILE A 354 23.28 -32.75 -40.06
C ILE A 354 23.68 -31.73 -41.13
N LEU A 355 24.06 -30.51 -40.72
CA LEU A 355 24.53 -29.48 -41.65
C LEU A 355 25.80 -29.94 -42.40
N GLY A 356 26.70 -30.65 -41.72
CA GLY A 356 27.86 -31.29 -42.33
C GLY A 356 27.46 -32.29 -43.43
N PHE A 357 26.54 -33.20 -43.15
CA PHE A 357 26.04 -34.17 -44.14
C PHE A 357 25.34 -33.49 -45.33
N LEU A 358 24.51 -32.48 -45.07
CA LEU A 358 23.84 -31.72 -46.12
C LEU A 358 24.86 -31.00 -47.01
N SER A 359 25.90 -30.40 -46.42
CA SER A 359 26.97 -29.73 -47.17
C SER A 359 27.74 -30.71 -48.06
N LEU A 360 27.99 -31.93 -47.57
CA LEU A 360 28.63 -32.99 -48.35
C LEU A 360 27.76 -33.42 -49.54
N GLY A 361 26.45 -33.53 -49.33
CA GLY A 361 25.50 -33.83 -50.40
C GLY A 361 25.48 -32.77 -51.49
N VAL A 362 25.50 -31.49 -51.12
CA VAL A 362 25.60 -30.37 -52.07
C VAL A 362 26.93 -30.45 -52.85
N ALA A 363 28.04 -30.73 -52.18
CA ALA A 363 29.34 -30.86 -52.83
C ALA A 363 29.38 -32.03 -53.83
N MET A 364 28.82 -33.19 -53.49
CA MET A 364 28.71 -34.32 -54.42
C MET A 364 27.84 -33.99 -55.63
N PHE A 365 26.71 -33.30 -55.43
CA PHE A 365 25.85 -32.87 -56.52
C PHE A 365 26.56 -31.88 -57.44
N GLN A 366 27.25 -30.89 -56.89
CA GLN A 366 28.04 -29.94 -57.67
C GLN A 366 29.16 -30.63 -58.46
N ALA A 367 29.87 -31.59 -57.86
CA ALA A 367 30.89 -32.38 -58.55
C ALA A 367 30.30 -33.22 -59.69
N TRP A 368 29.11 -33.79 -59.50
CA TRP A 368 28.40 -34.53 -60.55
C TRP A 368 27.94 -33.62 -61.69
N VAL A 369 27.37 -32.45 -61.39
CA VAL A 369 26.98 -31.46 -62.41
C VAL A 369 28.20 -31.02 -63.21
N ALA A 370 29.32 -30.71 -62.55
CA ALA A 370 30.57 -30.34 -63.21
C ALA A 370 31.09 -31.48 -64.12
N TYR A 371 31.00 -32.74 -63.67
CA TYR A 371 31.35 -33.90 -64.48
C TYR A 371 30.44 -34.04 -65.72
N GLN A 372 29.13 -33.83 -65.58
CA GLN A 372 28.19 -33.85 -66.70
C GLN A 372 28.45 -32.73 -67.69
N GLN A 373 28.74 -31.52 -67.22
CA GLN A 373 29.11 -30.38 -68.05
C GLN A 373 30.43 -30.63 -68.82
N TRP A 374 31.41 -31.29 -68.20
CA TRP A 374 32.64 -31.69 -68.88
C TRP A 374 32.41 -32.78 -69.94
N LYS A 375 31.53 -33.74 -69.67
CA LYS A 375 31.25 -34.86 -70.58
C LYS A 375 30.33 -34.48 -71.75
N HIS A 376 29.45 -33.50 -71.55
CA HIS A 376 28.53 -32.96 -72.55
C HIS A 376 28.64 -31.44 -72.62
N PRO A 377 29.76 -30.89 -73.15
CA PRO A 377 29.91 -29.46 -73.28
C PRO A 377 28.89 -28.95 -74.30
N VAL A 378 28.01 -28.04 -73.86
CA VAL A 378 27.09 -27.34 -74.75
C VAL A 378 27.93 -26.47 -75.66
N LYS A 379 27.91 -26.75 -76.97
CA LYS A 379 28.52 -25.86 -77.95
C LYS A 379 27.67 -24.60 -78.02
N GLU A 380 28.24 -23.48 -77.61
CA GLU A 380 27.65 -22.17 -77.88
C GLU A 380 27.53 -22.01 -79.40
N THR A 381 26.30 -21.83 -79.88
CA THR A 381 26.00 -21.40 -81.25
C THR A 381 26.13 -19.89 -81.37
#